data_AF-A0A2P7BQ28-F1
#
_entry.id   AF-A0A2P7BQ28-F1
#
_cell.length_a   1.000
_cell.length_b   1.000
_cell.length_c   1.000
_cell.angle_alpha   90.00
_cell.angle_beta   90.00
_cell.angle_gamma   90.00
#
_symmetry.space_group_name_H-M   'P 1'
#
loop_
_entity.id
_entity.type
_entity.pdbx_description
1 polymer ?
#
loop_
_entity_poly.entity_id
_entity_poly.type
_entity_poly.pdbx_seq_one_letter_code
_entity_poly.pdbx_strand_id
1 'polypeptide(L)'
;MNSRPISFQYEGEGIFKPSSGFYAKLADEHFVIGEHYKLLEHRERSDNSHRHYFASIKNGFDNLHDSMLGEYPTVEHLRKKALIRTGYRDERSIVCASKAEAERVAAFIRPIDDYCVVVPLNCVVHVMTAKSQSVKAMGAAEFQKSKEAVLIFIDDLLGVEHGATARSEAA
;
A
#
# COMPACT_ATOMS: atom_id res chain seq x y z
N MET A 1 10.89 22.45 19.88
CA MET A 1 11.52 22.50 18.54
C MET A 1 11.23 21.18 17.86
N ASN A 2 10.58 21.19 16.70
CA ASN A 2 10.28 19.96 15.97
C ASN A 2 11.51 19.61 15.12
N SER A 3 12.51 18.95 15.73
CA SER A 3 13.76 18.62 15.06
C SER A 3 13.50 17.56 14.00
N ARG A 4 13.65 17.94 12.73
CA ARG A 4 13.60 16.99 11.61
C ARG A 4 14.79 16.02 11.73
N PRO A 5 14.59 14.71 11.50
CA PRO A 5 15.71 13.76 11.51
C PRO A 5 16.81 14.19 10.53
N ILE A 6 18.06 14.11 10.98
CA ILE A 6 19.24 14.34 10.13
C ILE A 6 19.64 13.00 9.54
N SER A 7 19.67 12.92 8.22
CA SER A 7 20.03 11.68 7.52
C SER A 7 21.55 11.58 7.37
N PHE A 8 22.11 10.45 7.81
CA PHE A 8 23.51 10.09 7.65
C PHE A 8 23.67 8.84 6.79
N GLN A 9 24.72 8.82 5.98
CA GLN A 9 25.25 7.64 5.33
C GLN A 9 26.28 6.97 6.24
N TYR A 10 26.15 5.66 6.44
CA TYR A 10 27.15 4.86 7.12
C TYR A 10 28.24 4.46 6.12
N GLU A 11 29.50 4.79 6.40
CA GLU A 11 30.65 4.48 5.53
C GLU A 11 31.47 3.27 6.01
N GLY A 12 31.10 2.68 7.15
CA GLY A 12 31.87 1.64 7.82
C GLY A 12 32.68 2.19 9.00
N GLU A 13 33.22 1.29 9.82
CA GLU A 13 34.14 1.64 10.93
C GLU A 13 33.59 2.68 11.93
N GLY A 14 32.26 2.74 12.08
CA GLY A 14 31.61 3.73 12.96
C GLY A 14 31.53 5.15 12.38
N ILE A 15 31.92 5.35 11.12
CA ILE A 15 31.90 6.65 10.45
C ILE A 15 30.52 6.89 9.82
N PHE A 16 29.92 8.03 10.19
CA PHE A 16 28.69 8.54 9.61
C PHE A 16 28.96 9.88 8.94
N LYS A 17 28.54 10.03 7.67
CA LYS A 17 28.59 11.32 6.95
C LYS A 17 27.19 11.81 6.63
N PRO A 18 26.89 13.12 6.76
CA PRO A 18 25.61 13.65 6.33
C PRO A 18 25.32 13.30 4.87
N SER A 19 24.10 12.83 4.56
CA SER A 19 23.78 12.28 3.24
C SER A 19 23.67 13.33 2.12
N SER A 20 23.64 14.61 2.47
CA SER A 20 23.68 15.73 1.51
C SER A 20 24.21 17.01 2.16
N GLY A 21 24.52 18.03 1.35
CA GLY A 21 24.96 19.33 1.85
C GLY A 21 23.93 20.06 2.73
N PHE A 22 22.63 19.84 2.50
CA PHE A 22 21.58 20.35 3.38
C PHE A 22 21.68 19.74 4.79
N TYR A 23 21.87 18.42 4.87
CA TYR A 23 22.02 17.73 6.16
C TYR A 23 23.36 18.00 6.83
N ALA A 24 24.42 18.32 6.08
CA ALA A 24 25.70 18.75 6.64
C ALA A 24 25.54 20.06 7.43
N LYS A 25 24.90 21.06 6.82
CA LYS A 25 24.62 22.32 7.51
C LYS A 25 23.74 22.11 8.75
N LEU A 26 22.73 21.26 8.65
CA LEU A 26 21.86 20.95 9.79
C LEU A 26 22.61 20.20 10.89
N ALA A 27 23.56 19.33 10.55
CA ALA A 27 24.43 18.67 11.51
C ALA A 27 25.33 19.67 12.25
N ASP A 28 25.94 20.62 11.54
CA ASP A 28 26.79 21.67 12.14
C ASP A 28 26.00 22.60 13.07
N GLU A 29 24.71 22.80 12.82
CA GLU A 29 23.81 23.58 13.68
C GLU A 29 23.41 22.82 14.97
N HIS A 30 23.35 21.49 14.92
CA HIS A 30 22.77 20.66 15.99
C HIS A 30 23.81 19.87 16.82
N PHE A 31 24.99 19.61 16.27
CA PHE A 31 26.04 18.83 16.92
C PHE A 31 27.31 19.65 17.12
N VAL A 32 28.02 19.38 18.22
CA VAL A 32 29.25 20.05 18.61
C VAL A 32 30.42 19.09 18.42
N ILE A 33 31.50 19.59 17.81
CA ILE A 33 32.72 18.83 17.58
C ILE A 33 33.32 18.39 18.93
N GLY A 34 33.56 17.09 19.09
CA GLY A 34 34.15 16.49 20.28
C GLY A 34 33.14 16.01 21.35
N GLU A 35 31.84 16.30 21.18
CA GLU A 35 30.79 15.80 22.06
C GLU A 35 30.38 14.36 21.71
N HIS A 36 29.93 13.62 22.73
CA HIS A 36 29.43 12.26 22.55
C HIS A 36 27.90 12.26 22.43
N TYR A 37 27.40 11.79 21.28
CA TYR A 37 25.97 11.63 21.04
C TYR A 37 25.58 10.16 21.05
N LYS A 38 24.44 9.82 21.68
CA LYS A 38 23.85 8.49 21.58
C LYS A 38 23.17 8.37 20.22
N LEU A 39 23.65 7.47 19.39
CA LEU A 39 23.04 7.15 18.10
C LEU A 39 21.98 6.06 18.27
N LEU A 40 20.82 6.26 17.65
CA LEU A 40 19.77 5.24 17.52
C LEU A 40 19.35 5.18 16.05
N GLU A 41 19.09 3.97 15.56
CA GLU A 41 18.51 3.78 14.23
C GLU A 41 17.09 4.39 14.21
N HIS A 42 16.88 5.42 13.38
CA HIS A 42 15.56 6.01 13.18
C HIS A 42 14.89 5.41 11.95
N ARG A 43 13.87 4.57 12.17
CA ARG A 43 12.97 4.11 11.10
C ARG A 43 11.70 4.94 11.12
N GLU A 44 11.34 5.53 10.00
CA GLU A 44 10.03 6.19 9.90
C GLU A 44 8.92 5.16 10.14
N ARG A 45 7.97 5.53 11.01
CA ARG A 45 6.84 4.66 11.38
C ARG A 45 6.03 4.21 10.16
N SER A 46 5.95 5.04 9.12
CA SER A 46 5.29 4.75 7.84
C SER A 46 5.95 3.60 7.09
N ASP A 47 7.28 3.55 7.04
CA ASP A 47 8.01 2.53 6.28
C ASP A 47 7.87 1.15 6.91
N ASN A 48 7.93 1.06 8.24
CA ASN A 48 7.71 -0.22 8.92
C ASN A 48 6.28 -0.71 8.70
N SER A 49 5.29 0.20 8.79
CA SER A 49 3.90 -0.15 8.54
C SER A 49 3.63 -0.59 7.10
N HIS A 50 4.27 0.04 6.11
CA HIS A 50 4.20 -0.36 4.70
C HIS A 50 4.85 -1.73 4.47
N ARG A 51 6.07 -1.95 4.97
CA ARG A 51 6.77 -3.23 4.82
C ARG A 51 5.97 -4.38 5.41
N HIS A 52 5.50 -4.22 6.65
CA HIS A 52 4.62 -5.19 7.28
C HIS A 52 3.36 -5.41 6.43
N TYR A 53 2.74 -4.36 5.91
CA TYR A 53 1.53 -4.49 5.12
C TYR A 53 1.73 -5.34 3.85
N PHE A 54 2.78 -5.06 3.07
CA PHE A 54 3.08 -5.85 1.87
C PHE A 54 3.49 -7.29 2.21
N ALA A 55 4.23 -7.49 3.31
CA ALA A 55 4.57 -8.84 3.79
C ALA A 55 3.32 -9.64 4.14
N SER A 56 2.38 -9.07 4.90
CA SER A 56 1.12 -9.75 5.28
C SER A 56 0.24 -10.08 4.07
N ILE A 57 0.16 -9.19 3.06
CA ILE A 57 -0.57 -9.50 1.82
C ILE A 57 0.11 -10.65 1.07
N LYS A 58 1.44 -10.65 1.00
CA LYS A 58 2.18 -11.74 0.36
C LYS A 58 1.92 -13.07 1.07
N ASN A 59 1.97 -13.07 2.41
CA ASN A 59 1.64 -14.25 3.20
C ASN A 59 0.23 -14.76 2.88
N GLY A 60 -0.76 -13.86 2.86
CA GLY A 60 -2.12 -14.22 2.50
C GLY A 60 -2.24 -14.75 1.07
N PHE A 61 -1.52 -14.15 0.11
CA PHE A 61 -1.47 -14.60 -1.28
C PHE A 61 -0.88 -16.01 -1.41
N ASP A 62 0.23 -16.27 -0.73
CA ASP A 62 0.92 -17.58 -0.77
C ASP A 62 0.07 -18.70 -0.16
N ASN A 63 -0.93 -18.36 0.66
CA ASN A 63 -1.87 -19.30 1.26
C ASN A 63 -3.24 -19.34 0.55
N LEU A 64 -3.42 -18.61 -0.57
CA LEU A 64 -4.66 -18.68 -1.34
C LEU A 64 -4.84 -20.08 -1.93
N HIS A 65 -6.10 -20.52 -1.99
CA HIS A 65 -6.44 -21.72 -2.73
C HIS A 65 -6.25 -21.48 -4.23
N ASP A 66 -5.67 -22.45 -4.95
CA ASP A 66 -5.34 -22.35 -6.38
C ASP A 66 -6.52 -21.92 -7.26
N SER A 67 -7.75 -22.27 -6.89
CA SER A 67 -8.97 -21.85 -7.60
C SER A 67 -9.14 -20.33 -7.67
N MET A 68 -8.54 -19.59 -6.73
CA MET A 68 -8.62 -18.14 -6.64
C MET A 68 -7.53 -17.42 -7.46
N LEU A 69 -6.50 -18.13 -7.92
CA LEU A 69 -5.41 -17.53 -8.71
C LEU A 69 -5.90 -17.01 -10.07
N GLY A 70 -7.03 -17.51 -10.58
CA GLY A 70 -7.68 -16.93 -11.75
C GLY A 70 -8.24 -15.52 -11.49
N GLU A 71 -8.75 -15.25 -10.29
CA GLU A 71 -9.22 -13.91 -9.91
C GLU A 71 -8.07 -13.04 -9.37
N TYR A 72 -7.10 -13.64 -8.70
CA TYR A 72 -5.94 -12.96 -8.11
C TYR A 72 -4.65 -13.56 -8.66
N PRO A 73 -4.20 -13.20 -9.88
CA PRO A 73 -3.01 -13.79 -10.46
C PRO A 73 -1.69 -13.38 -9.78
N THR A 74 -1.69 -12.23 -9.11
CA THR A 74 -0.52 -11.71 -8.39
C THR A 74 -0.91 -11.05 -7.07
N VAL A 75 0.08 -10.88 -6.19
CA VAL A 75 -0.05 -10.14 -4.92
C VAL A 75 -0.66 -8.74 -5.15
N GLU A 76 -0.26 -8.06 -6.22
CA GLU A 76 -0.80 -6.74 -6.57
C GLU A 76 -2.27 -6.81 -7.02
N HIS A 77 -2.69 -7.86 -7.74
CA HIS A 77 -4.11 -8.05 -8.05
C HIS A 77 -4.93 -8.28 -6.79
N LEU A 78 -4.46 -9.13 -5.87
CA LEU A 78 -5.11 -9.34 -4.57
C LEU A 78 -5.28 -8.02 -3.82
N ARG A 79 -4.19 -7.26 -3.67
CA ARG A 79 -4.19 -5.98 -2.96
C ARG A 79 -5.17 -4.97 -3.57
N LYS A 80 -5.08 -4.76 -4.89
CA LYS A 80 -5.89 -3.76 -5.59
C LYS A 80 -7.37 -4.12 -5.58
N LYS A 81 -7.72 -5.39 -5.80
CA LYS A 81 -9.10 -5.85 -5.73
C LYS A 81 -9.63 -5.79 -4.29
N ALA A 82 -8.84 -6.15 -3.29
CA ALA A 82 -9.22 -6.00 -1.89
C ALA A 82 -9.52 -4.54 -1.54
N LEU A 83 -8.70 -3.57 -2.00
CA LEU A 83 -8.99 -2.14 -1.84
C LEU A 83 -10.33 -1.74 -2.46
N ILE A 84 -10.61 -2.25 -3.66
CA ILE A 84 -11.88 -1.98 -4.34
C ILE A 84 -13.05 -2.57 -3.55
N ARG A 85 -12.97 -3.83 -3.11
CA ARG A 85 -14.03 -4.51 -2.36
C ARG A 85 -14.29 -3.87 -0.99
N THR A 86 -13.25 -3.34 -0.35
CA THR A 86 -13.33 -2.69 0.97
C THR A 86 -13.68 -1.20 0.90
N GLY A 87 -13.93 -0.65 -0.29
CA GLY A 87 -14.40 0.74 -0.46
C GLY A 87 -13.30 1.79 -0.64
N TYR A 88 -12.03 1.41 -0.62
CA TYR A 88 -10.90 2.30 -0.91
C TYR A 88 -10.65 2.42 -2.41
N ARG A 89 -11.65 2.95 -3.11
CA ARG A 89 -11.71 3.07 -4.58
C ARG A 89 -12.21 4.44 -5.04
N ASP A 90 -11.85 4.77 -6.26
CA ASP A 90 -12.52 5.80 -7.05
C ASP A 90 -13.51 5.11 -8.00
N GLU A 91 -14.71 5.67 -8.12
CA GLU A 91 -15.78 5.12 -8.95
C GLU A 91 -16.19 6.12 -10.04
N ARG A 92 -16.40 5.60 -11.25
CA ARG A 92 -16.93 6.34 -12.39
C ARG A 92 -18.05 5.54 -13.02
N SER A 93 -19.10 6.21 -13.47
CA SER A 93 -20.22 5.58 -14.17
C SER A 93 -20.34 6.14 -15.57
N ILE A 94 -20.52 5.26 -16.54
CA ILE A 94 -20.72 5.61 -17.96
C ILE A 94 -22.10 5.11 -18.36
N VAL A 95 -22.99 6.03 -18.75
CA VAL A 95 -24.32 5.68 -19.26
C VAL A 95 -24.21 5.42 -20.76
N CYS A 96 -24.66 4.27 -21.20
CA CYS A 96 -24.73 3.83 -22.58
C CYS A 96 -26.19 3.86 -23.08
N ALA A 97 -26.39 3.79 -24.40
CA ALA A 97 -27.73 3.79 -24.99
C ALA A 97 -28.46 2.44 -24.81
N SER A 98 -27.73 1.35 -24.57
CA SER A 98 -28.31 0.01 -24.38
C SER A 98 -27.45 -0.89 -23.51
N LYS A 99 -28.02 -2.01 -23.04
CA LYS A 99 -27.28 -3.07 -22.34
C LYS A 99 -26.16 -3.67 -23.20
N ALA A 100 -26.45 -3.94 -24.47
CA ALA A 100 -25.47 -4.49 -25.41
C ALA A 100 -24.28 -3.54 -25.63
N GLU A 101 -24.52 -2.22 -25.60
CA GLU A 101 -23.44 -1.24 -25.66
C GLU A 101 -22.63 -1.19 -24.37
N ALA A 102 -23.29 -1.24 -23.20
CA ALA A 102 -22.61 -1.29 -21.91
C ALA A 102 -21.66 -2.50 -21.80
N GLU A 103 -22.06 -3.67 -22.31
CA GLU A 103 -21.20 -4.86 -22.36
C GLU A 103 -19.96 -4.65 -23.24
N ARG A 104 -20.10 -4.00 -24.40
CA ARG A 104 -18.97 -3.67 -25.29
C ARG A 104 -18.03 -2.66 -24.67
N VAL A 105 -18.56 -1.60 -24.05
CA VAL A 105 -17.78 -0.59 -23.34
C VAL A 105 -17.04 -1.22 -22.16
N ALA A 106 -17.71 -2.08 -21.40
CA ALA A 106 -17.06 -2.81 -20.31
C ALA A 106 -15.91 -3.69 -20.82
N ALA A 107 -16.09 -4.42 -21.93
CA ALA A 107 -15.03 -5.22 -22.53
C ALA A 107 -13.85 -4.38 -23.02
N PHE A 108 -14.11 -3.17 -23.53
CA PHE A 108 -13.07 -2.22 -23.95
C PHE A 108 -12.28 -1.62 -22.78
N ILE A 109 -12.94 -1.36 -21.64
CA ILE A 109 -12.30 -0.73 -20.48
C ILE A 109 -11.43 -1.70 -19.68
N ARG A 110 -11.86 -2.97 -19.54
CA ARG A 110 -11.14 -3.99 -18.77
C ARG A 110 -9.63 -4.07 -19.06
N PRO A 111 -9.15 -4.09 -20.31
CA PRO A 111 -7.71 -4.17 -20.60
C PRO A 111 -6.94 -2.85 -20.39
N ILE A 112 -7.60 -1.74 -20.05
CA ILE A 112 -6.93 -0.44 -19.83
C ILE A 112 -6.22 -0.42 -18.46
N ASP A 113 -6.81 -1.09 -17.47
CA ASP A 113 -6.27 -1.22 -16.13
C ASP A 113 -6.58 -2.63 -15.62
N ASP A 114 -5.56 -3.50 -15.60
CA ASP A 114 -5.66 -4.91 -15.19
C ASP A 114 -6.21 -5.10 -13.76
N TYR A 115 -6.16 -4.04 -12.95
CA TYR A 115 -6.60 -4.08 -11.55
C TYR A 115 -8.02 -3.55 -11.33
N CYS A 116 -8.63 -2.92 -12.32
CA CYS A 116 -9.94 -2.30 -12.15
C CYS A 116 -11.07 -3.35 -12.09
N VAL A 117 -12.13 -3.02 -11.37
CA VAL A 117 -13.37 -3.82 -11.37
C VAL A 117 -14.40 -3.09 -12.23
N VAL A 118 -14.80 -3.74 -13.32
CA VAL A 118 -15.77 -3.20 -14.29
C VAL A 118 -17.06 -3.99 -14.24
N VAL A 119 -18.14 -3.34 -13.82
CA VAL A 119 -19.47 -3.95 -13.66
C VAL A 119 -20.47 -3.26 -14.59
N PRO A 120 -20.86 -3.89 -15.72
CA PRO A 120 -22.01 -3.44 -16.48
C PRO A 120 -23.31 -3.84 -15.76
N LEU A 121 -24.16 -2.85 -15.48
CA LEU A 121 -25.49 -3.02 -14.90
C LEU A 121 -26.51 -2.28 -15.77
N ASN A 122 -27.40 -3.03 -16.41
CA ASN A 122 -28.33 -2.49 -17.41
C ASN A 122 -27.57 -1.74 -18.51
N CYS A 123 -27.88 -0.45 -18.72
CA CYS A 123 -27.19 0.42 -19.68
C CYS A 123 -26.08 1.25 -19.02
N VAL A 124 -25.63 0.94 -17.81
CA VAL A 124 -24.59 1.70 -17.10
C VAL A 124 -23.37 0.82 -16.86
N VAL A 125 -22.17 1.35 -17.13
CA VAL A 125 -20.89 0.71 -16.80
C VAL A 125 -20.30 1.39 -15.58
N HIS A 126 -20.15 0.65 -14.49
CA HIS A 126 -19.41 1.08 -13.30
C HIS A 126 -17.95 0.66 -13.41
N VAL A 127 -17.05 1.63 -13.33
CA VAL A 127 -15.61 1.42 -13.34
C VAL A 127 -15.05 1.83 -11.99
N MET A 128 -14.44 0.87 -11.31
CA MET A 128 -13.86 1.05 -9.98
C MET A 128 -12.35 0.83 -10.04
N THR A 129 -11.58 1.83 -9.63
CA THR A 129 -10.12 1.79 -9.58
C THR A 129 -9.63 1.96 -8.14
N ALA A 130 -8.66 1.16 -7.70
CA ALA A 130 -8.16 1.25 -6.32
C ALA A 130 -7.44 2.57 -6.06
N LYS A 131 -7.70 3.19 -4.91
CA LYS A 131 -7.00 4.42 -4.50
C LYS A 131 -5.51 4.16 -4.27
N SER A 132 -4.70 5.19 -4.46
CA SER A 132 -3.29 5.17 -4.09
C SER A 132 -3.15 5.20 -2.58
N GLN A 133 -2.41 4.24 -2.02
CA GLN A 133 -2.09 4.18 -0.58
C GLN A 133 -0.83 4.98 -0.20
N SER A 134 -0.29 5.80 -1.11
CA SER A 134 0.85 6.65 -0.76
C SER A 134 0.49 7.67 0.32
N VAL A 135 1.46 8.05 1.16
CA VAL A 135 1.27 9.07 2.22
C VAL A 135 0.71 10.37 1.64
N LYS A 136 1.16 10.77 0.45
CA LYS A 136 0.67 11.97 -0.25
C LYS A 136 -0.79 11.86 -0.69
N ALA A 137 -1.29 10.67 -0.97
CA ALA A 137 -2.61 10.47 -1.56
C ALA A 137 -3.74 10.37 -0.52
N MET A 138 -3.49 9.73 0.63
CA MET A 138 -4.54 9.48 1.64
C MET A 138 -4.15 9.83 3.08
N GLY A 139 -2.88 10.18 3.32
CA GLY A 139 -2.39 10.46 4.66
C GLY A 139 -2.34 9.23 5.57
N ALA A 140 -1.74 9.40 6.76
CA ALA A 140 -1.44 8.27 7.64
C ALA A 140 -2.68 7.59 8.23
N ALA A 141 -3.72 8.36 8.56
CA ALA A 141 -4.92 7.81 9.21
C ALA A 141 -5.76 6.97 8.25
N GLU A 142 -6.02 7.46 7.03
CA GLU A 142 -6.75 6.70 6.01
C GLU A 142 -5.93 5.50 5.53
N PHE A 143 -4.60 5.63 5.45
CA PHE A 143 -3.72 4.51 5.17
C PHE A 143 -3.90 3.36 6.17
N GLN A 144 -3.87 3.64 7.48
CA GLN A 144 -4.06 2.58 8.49
C GLN A 144 -5.42 1.90 8.38
N LYS A 145 -6.49 2.67 8.18
CA LYS A 145 -7.83 2.10 7.98
C LYS A 145 -7.91 1.23 6.71
N SER A 146 -7.27 1.67 5.62
CA SER A 146 -7.22 0.91 4.37
C SER A 146 -6.41 -0.38 4.51
N LYS A 147 -5.31 -0.33 5.25
CA LYS A 147 -4.47 -1.48 5.57
C LYS A 147 -5.29 -2.52 6.35
N GLU A 148 -5.94 -2.10 7.43
CA GLU A 148 -6.73 -2.97 8.29
C GLU A 148 -7.87 -3.64 7.50
N ALA A 149 -8.64 -2.85 6.73
CA ALA A 149 -9.74 -3.38 5.92
C ALA A 149 -9.27 -4.41 4.89
N VAL A 150 -8.13 -4.17 4.23
CA VAL A 150 -7.55 -5.12 3.26
C VAL A 150 -7.09 -6.41 3.95
N LEU A 151 -6.45 -6.32 5.12
CA LEU A 151 -5.98 -7.51 5.83
C LEU A 151 -7.15 -8.36 6.34
N ILE A 152 -8.19 -7.73 6.89
CA ILE A 152 -9.43 -8.41 7.28
C ILE A 152 -10.06 -9.13 6.08
N PHE A 153 -10.16 -8.46 4.93
CA PHE A 153 -10.69 -9.07 3.70
C PHE A 153 -9.88 -10.31 3.28
N ILE A 154 -8.56 -10.28 3.41
CA ILE A 154 -7.69 -11.41 3.06
C ILE A 154 -7.87 -12.55 4.07
N ASP A 155 -7.95 -12.26 5.37
CA ASP A 155 -8.20 -13.27 6.40
C ASP A 155 -9.58 -13.94 6.19
N ASP A 156 -10.61 -13.16 5.85
CA ASP A 156 -11.95 -13.67 5.50
C ASP A 156 -11.89 -14.58 4.27
N LEU A 157 -11.11 -14.20 3.26
CA LEU A 157 -10.93 -15.00 2.03
C LEU A 157 -10.27 -16.36 2.31
N LEU A 158 -9.38 -16.41 3.30
CA LEU A 158 -8.71 -17.63 3.75
C LEU A 158 -9.53 -18.43 4.78
N GLY A 159 -10.60 -17.85 5.33
CA GLY A 159 -11.39 -18.47 6.39
C GLY A 159 -10.64 -18.59 7.72
N VAL A 160 -9.71 -17.68 8.00
CA VAL A 160 -8.91 -17.65 9.23
C VAL A 160 -9.35 -16.52 10.16
N GLU A 161 -8.88 -16.55 11.42
CA GLU A 161 -9.12 -15.46 12.35
C GLU A 161 -8.46 -14.15 11.88
N HIS A 162 -9.13 -13.02 12.12
CA HIS A 162 -8.59 -11.71 11.80
C HIS A 162 -7.22 -11.47 12.48
N GLY A 163 -6.28 -10.98 11.67
CA GLY A 163 -4.89 -10.77 12.01
C GLY A 163 -4.00 -12.00 11.90
N ALA A 164 -4.49 -13.18 11.47
CA ALA A 164 -3.65 -14.36 11.32
C ALA A 164 -2.52 -14.14 10.29
N THR A 165 -2.84 -13.60 9.11
CA THR A 165 -1.84 -13.27 8.08
C THR A 165 -0.84 -12.19 8.53
N ALA A 166 -1.27 -11.29 9.41
CA ALA A 166 -0.41 -10.25 10.00
C ALA A 166 0.56 -10.82 11.05
N ARG A 167 0.10 -11.74 11.90
CA ARG A 167 0.89 -12.32 12.99
C ARG A 167 1.96 -13.29 12.48
N SER A 168 1.66 -14.06 11.43
CA SER A 168 2.59 -15.04 10.86
C SER A 168 3.87 -14.44 10.27
N GLU A 169 3.87 -13.15 9.92
CA GLU A 169 5.05 -12.42 9.41
C GLU A 169 5.82 -11.66 10.50
N ALA A 170 5.25 -11.55 11.71
CA ALA A 170 5.88 -10.87 12.84
C ALA A 170 6.73 -11.82 13.72
N ALA A 171 6.75 -13.12 13.38
CA ALA A 171 7.50 -14.18 14.05
C ALA A 171 8.81 -14.49 13.29
#